data_AF-A0A7S3MHS3-F1
#
_entry.id   AF-A0A7S3MHS3-F1
#
_cell.length_a   1.000
_cell.length_b   1.000
_cell.length_c   1.000
_cell.angle_alpha   90.00
_cell.angle_beta   90.00
_cell.angle_gamma   90.00
#
_symmetry.space_group_name_H-M   'P 1'
#
loop_
_entity.id
_entity.type
_entity.pdbx_description
1 polymer ?
#
loop_
_entity_poly.entity_id
_entity_poly.type
_entity_poly.pdbx_seq_one_letter_code
_entity_poly.pdbx_strand_id
1 'polypeptide(L)'
;QVFVCHCWDGCFHEFVACINHLFRHWPRKPNLWISGFALVQSRRRIPFSRPMDAPFAAALKAAHSILVVRNEQVDLESRIWPLWELYLASKFGMVEKKGGILFAGNSRLAVGSSVDCQKALATIVGDKAAIDAAITEEGGYAGVNAAVAKVLGQASNGGPPPQPVRHVQSK
;
A
#
# COMPACT_ATOMS: atom_id res chain seq x y z
N GLN A 1 -12.94 -2.04 4.98
CA GLN A 1 -12.28 -0.98 4.19
C GLN A 1 -10.99 -1.56 3.65
N VAL A 2 -10.61 -1.20 2.42
CA VAL A 2 -9.34 -1.60 1.80
C VAL A 2 -8.54 -0.35 1.53
N PHE A 3 -7.30 -0.29 2.04
CA PHE A 3 -6.36 0.76 1.72
C PHE A 3 -5.69 0.43 0.39
N VAL A 4 -5.62 1.37 -0.55
CA VAL A 4 -5.06 1.15 -1.89
C VAL A 4 -3.72 1.86 -1.98
N CYS A 5 -2.66 1.05 -2.04
CA CYS A 5 -1.28 1.46 -2.26
C CYS A 5 -0.97 1.33 -3.76
N HIS A 6 -0.53 2.42 -4.38
CA HIS A 6 -0.25 2.48 -5.82
C HIS A 6 0.76 3.59 -6.14
N CYS A 7 1.37 3.52 -7.33
CA CYS A 7 2.16 4.62 -7.87
C CYS A 7 1.24 5.69 -8.49
N TRP A 8 1.48 6.95 -8.14
CA TRP A 8 0.75 8.09 -8.70
C TRP A 8 0.94 8.25 -10.22
N ASP A 9 2.15 8.01 -10.72
CA ASP A 9 2.53 8.26 -12.11
C ASP A 9 2.11 7.11 -13.08
N GLY A 10 1.13 6.30 -12.69
CA GLY A 10 0.59 5.21 -13.51
C GLY A 10 -0.67 5.60 -14.29
N CYS A 11 -1.07 4.75 -15.23
CA CYS A 11 -2.25 4.95 -16.06
C CYS A 11 -3.52 4.79 -15.21
N PHE A 12 -4.27 5.87 -15.03
CA PHE A 12 -5.48 5.86 -14.21
C PHE A 12 -6.55 4.88 -14.73
N HIS A 13 -6.67 4.73 -16.05
CA HIS A 13 -7.60 3.78 -16.65
C HIS A 13 -7.27 2.33 -16.26
N GLU A 14 -5.99 1.95 -16.38
CA GLU A 14 -5.51 0.62 -15.98
C GLU A 14 -5.68 0.38 -14.48
N PHE A 15 -5.41 1.40 -13.65
CA PHE A 15 -5.64 1.36 -12.21
C PHE A 15 -7.10 1.03 -11.88
N VAL A 16 -8.06 1.73 -12.48
CA VAL A 16 -9.50 1.48 -12.28
C VAL A 16 -9.90 0.10 -12.78
N ALA A 17 -9.39 -0.32 -13.96
CA ALA A 17 -9.67 -1.64 -14.52
C ALA A 17 -9.17 -2.77 -13.60
N CYS A 18 -7.97 -2.64 -13.03
CA CYS A 18 -7.39 -3.61 -12.09
C CYS A 18 -8.25 -3.78 -10.83
N ILE A 19 -8.71 -2.68 -10.24
CA ILE A 19 -9.57 -2.68 -9.06
C ILE A 19 -10.92 -3.35 -9.37
N ASN A 20 -11.54 -2.95 -10.50
CA ASN A 20 -12.82 -3.53 -10.92
C ASN A 20 -12.68 -5.03 -11.17
N HIS A 21 -11.59 -5.46 -11.82
CA HIS A 21 -11.31 -6.87 -12.07
C HIS A 21 -11.17 -7.66 -10.76
N LEU A 22 -10.35 -7.18 -9.82
CA LEU A 22 -10.11 -7.83 -8.54
C LEU A 22 -11.40 -8.06 -7.75
N PHE A 23 -12.25 -7.02 -7.67
CA PHE A 23 -13.47 -7.07 -6.86
C PHE A 23 -14.70 -7.51 -7.65
N ARG A 24 -14.61 -7.87 -8.94
CA ARG A 24 -15.78 -8.14 -9.81
C ARG A 24 -16.75 -9.16 -9.22
N HIS A 25 -16.22 -10.19 -8.57
CA HIS A 25 -16.98 -11.31 -7.99
C HIS A 25 -17.33 -11.13 -6.51
N TRP A 26 -16.88 -10.04 -5.88
CA TRP A 26 -17.25 -9.78 -4.50
C TRP A 26 -18.74 -9.38 -4.44
N PRO A 27 -19.56 -10.06 -3.60
CA PRO A 27 -20.99 -9.78 -3.49
C PRO A 27 -21.26 -8.38 -2.97
N ARG A 28 -20.37 -7.86 -2.10
CA ARG A 28 -20.36 -6.48 -1.64
C ARG A 28 -19.00 -5.86 -1.93
N LYS A 29 -18.99 -4.79 -2.72
CA LYS A 29 -17.75 -4.05 -3.02
C LYS A 29 -17.24 -3.36 -1.75
N PRO A 30 -15.93 -3.41 -1.47
CA PRO A 30 -15.38 -2.76 -0.29
C PRO A 30 -15.34 -1.24 -0.47
N ASN A 31 -15.43 -0.50 0.63
CA ASN A 31 -15.02 0.90 0.64
C ASN A 31 -13.50 0.98 0.48
N LEU A 32 -13.05 1.73 -0.52
CA LEU A 32 -11.64 1.95 -0.83
C LEU A 32 -11.16 3.28 -0.27
N TRP A 33 -9.97 3.28 0.31
CA TRP A 33 -9.23 4.49 0.66
C TRP A 33 -7.95 4.51 -0.17
N ILE A 34 -7.75 5.52 -1.00
CA ILE A 34 -6.71 5.52 -2.04
C ILE A 34 -5.71 6.62 -1.71
N SER A 35 -4.45 6.26 -1.44
CA SER A 35 -3.49 7.22 -0.88
C SER A 35 -3.27 8.47 -1.72
N GLY A 36 -3.25 8.34 -3.05
CA GLY A 36 -3.17 9.47 -3.99
C GLY A 36 -4.37 10.44 -3.95
N PHE A 37 -5.51 10.05 -3.36
CA PHE A 37 -6.70 10.88 -3.20
C PHE A 37 -6.92 11.35 -1.76
N ALA A 38 -5.93 11.22 -0.88
CA ALA A 38 -6.03 11.57 0.54
C ALA A 38 -6.58 12.99 0.79
N LEU A 39 -6.22 13.96 -0.06
CA LEU A 39 -6.67 15.36 0.04
C LEU A 39 -8.18 15.55 -0.19
N VAL A 40 -8.80 14.68 -1.00
CA VAL A 40 -10.25 14.70 -1.27
C VAL A 40 -11.01 13.69 -0.40
N GLN A 41 -10.32 12.68 0.14
CA GLN A 41 -10.92 11.63 0.97
C GLN A 41 -10.91 11.95 2.47
N SER A 42 -10.19 12.98 2.91
CA SER A 42 -10.13 13.39 4.32
C SER A 42 -10.81 14.75 4.54
N ARG A 43 -11.67 14.84 5.56
CA ARG A 43 -12.23 16.14 6.03
C ARG A 43 -11.19 16.99 6.77
N ARG A 44 -10.03 16.40 7.10
CA ARG A 44 -8.94 17.00 7.86
C ARG A 44 -7.79 17.32 6.90
N ARG A 45 -7.77 18.55 6.40
CA ARG A 45 -6.59 19.12 5.72
C ARG A 45 -5.60 19.62 6.77
N ILE A 46 -5.04 18.69 7.55
CA ILE A 46 -4.12 19.04 8.62
C ILE A 46 -2.70 18.92 8.04
N PRO A 47 -1.89 19.99 8.05
CA PRO A 47 -0.47 19.86 7.78
C PRO A 47 0.14 18.91 8.80
N PHE A 48 0.85 17.89 8.34
CA PHE A 48 1.52 16.92 9.18
C PHE A 48 3.04 17.13 9.08
N SER A 49 3.73 16.99 10.21
CA SER A 49 5.19 17.13 10.28
C SER A 49 5.92 15.80 10.07
N ARG A 50 5.26 14.67 10.36
CA ARG A 50 5.79 13.32 10.15
C ARG A 50 4.86 12.49 9.26
N PRO A 51 5.40 11.62 8.40
CA PRO A 51 4.59 10.71 7.58
C PRO A 51 3.56 9.89 8.38
N MET A 52 3.88 9.50 9.62
CA MET A 52 2.97 8.75 10.50
C MET A 52 1.75 9.53 10.99
N ASP A 53 1.83 10.86 11.00
CA ASP A 53 0.75 11.71 11.48
C ASP A 53 -0.22 12.08 10.33
N ALA A 54 0.11 11.69 9.10
CA ALA A 54 -0.71 11.96 7.94
C ALA A 54 -2.05 11.20 7.97
N PRO A 55 -3.12 11.73 7.37
CA PRO A 55 -4.42 11.07 7.31
C PRO A 55 -4.39 9.65 6.71
N PHE A 56 -3.45 9.38 5.79
CA PHE A 56 -3.29 8.06 5.21
C PHE A 56 -2.85 7.01 6.23
N ALA A 57 -1.97 7.35 7.18
CA ALA A 57 -1.49 6.40 8.18
C ALA A 57 -2.62 5.95 9.11
N ALA A 58 -3.52 6.87 9.48
CA ALA A 58 -4.74 6.54 10.22
C ALA A 58 -5.70 5.67 9.39
N ALA A 59 -5.88 5.98 8.10
CA ALA A 59 -6.72 5.18 7.21
C ALA A 59 -6.16 3.77 7.00
N LEU A 60 -4.84 3.65 6.83
CA LEU A 60 -4.14 2.37 6.69
C LEU A 60 -4.28 1.54 7.97
N LYS A 61 -4.06 2.15 9.15
CA LYS A 61 -4.25 1.48 10.45
C LYS A 61 -5.67 0.97 10.66
N ALA A 62 -6.67 1.70 10.15
CA ALA A 62 -8.09 1.31 10.25
C ALA A 62 -8.53 0.33 9.15
N ALA A 63 -7.73 0.12 8.10
CA ALA A 63 -8.09 -0.77 7.00
C ALA A 63 -8.00 -2.25 7.40
N HIS A 64 -8.85 -3.07 6.79
CA HIS A 64 -8.82 -4.51 7.02
C HIS A 64 -7.75 -5.19 6.18
N SER A 65 -7.49 -4.64 4.99
CA SER A 65 -6.54 -5.14 4.01
C SER A 65 -5.88 -3.97 3.30
N ILE A 66 -4.67 -4.20 2.81
CA ILE A 66 -4.00 -3.36 1.82
C ILE A 66 -4.14 -4.02 0.44
N LEU A 67 -4.49 -3.22 -0.57
CA LEU A 67 -4.44 -3.57 -1.97
C LEU A 67 -3.24 -2.87 -2.61
N VAL A 68 -2.29 -3.68 -3.05
CA VAL A 68 -1.11 -3.24 -3.80
C VAL A 68 -1.43 -3.31 -5.29
N VAL A 69 -1.61 -2.15 -5.92
CA VAL A 69 -1.87 -2.04 -7.36
C VAL A 69 -0.57 -1.76 -8.09
N ARG A 70 -0.14 -2.72 -8.90
CA ARG A 70 1.06 -2.63 -9.74
C ARG A 70 0.65 -2.21 -11.14
N ASN A 71 1.56 -1.56 -11.86
CA ASN A 71 1.36 -1.20 -13.27
C ASN A 71 2.67 -1.38 -14.04
N GLU A 72 2.56 -1.35 -15.37
CA GLU A 72 3.71 -1.51 -16.26
C GLU A 72 4.39 -0.18 -16.58
N GLN A 73 3.99 0.96 -16.05
CA GLN A 73 4.62 2.25 -16.38
C GLN A 73 5.68 2.64 -15.36
N VAL A 74 5.37 2.44 -14.08
CA VAL A 74 6.17 2.89 -12.94
C VAL A 74 6.19 1.82 -11.85
N ASP A 75 7.39 1.34 -11.54
CA ASP A 75 7.60 0.34 -10.50
C ASP A 75 7.28 0.89 -9.12
N LEU A 76 6.58 0.08 -8.32
CA LEU A 76 6.19 0.43 -6.95
C LEU A 76 7.44 0.61 -6.08
N GLU A 77 8.43 -0.24 -6.32
CA GLU A 77 9.72 -0.28 -5.66
C GLU A 77 10.58 0.96 -5.95
N SER A 78 10.24 1.74 -6.98
CA SER A 78 10.92 3.00 -7.29
C SER A 78 10.38 4.19 -6.49
N ARG A 79 9.28 4.04 -5.74
CA ARG A 79 8.57 5.16 -5.09
C ARG A 79 8.54 5.00 -3.58
N ILE A 80 9.05 5.99 -2.87
CA ILE A 80 9.25 5.87 -1.42
C ILE A 80 7.94 5.90 -0.61
N TRP A 81 6.93 6.63 -1.09
CA TRP A 81 5.60 6.65 -0.44
C TRP A 81 4.94 5.27 -0.42
N PRO A 82 4.77 4.57 -1.56
CA PRO A 82 4.29 3.19 -1.57
C PRO A 82 5.13 2.26 -0.69
N LEU A 83 6.46 2.34 -0.72
CA LEU A 83 7.32 1.51 0.14
C LEU A 83 7.06 1.77 1.63
N TRP A 84 6.90 3.03 2.02
CA TRP A 84 6.53 3.41 3.38
C TRP A 84 5.15 2.87 3.77
N GLU A 85 4.15 2.94 2.89
CA GLU A 85 2.82 2.35 3.10
C GLU A 85 2.89 0.84 3.31
N LEU A 86 3.70 0.11 2.52
CA LEU A 86 3.90 -1.33 2.68
C LEU A 86 4.59 -1.66 4.01
N TYR A 87 5.57 -0.85 4.42
CA TYR A 87 6.20 -0.97 5.73
C TYR A 87 5.18 -0.81 6.86
N LEU A 88 4.33 0.23 6.80
CA LEU A 88 3.28 0.44 7.79
C LEU A 88 2.24 -0.68 7.80
N ALA A 89 1.86 -1.21 6.64
CA ALA A 89 0.96 -2.36 6.57
C ALA A 89 1.56 -3.59 7.28
N SER A 90 2.85 -3.84 7.11
CA SER A 90 3.59 -4.86 7.85
C SER A 90 3.58 -4.60 9.36
N LYS A 91 3.90 -3.37 9.77
CA LYS A 91 3.90 -2.94 11.18
C LYS A 91 2.51 -3.05 11.84
N PHE A 92 1.44 -2.86 11.08
CA PHE A 92 0.06 -3.01 11.55
C PHE A 92 -0.47 -4.45 11.48
N GLY A 93 0.37 -5.44 11.17
CA GLY A 93 0.02 -6.85 11.21
C GLY A 93 -0.79 -7.35 10.01
N MET A 94 -0.77 -6.63 8.87
CA MET A 94 -1.53 -7.04 7.69
C MET A 94 -0.94 -8.26 7.00
N VAL A 95 0.37 -8.48 7.12
CA VAL A 95 1.09 -9.60 6.49
C VAL A 95 0.66 -10.95 7.09
N GLU A 96 0.40 -10.98 8.39
CA GLU A 96 0.04 -12.16 9.17
C GLU A 96 -1.44 -12.52 9.02
N LYS A 97 -2.25 -11.58 8.50
CA LYS A 97 -3.68 -11.71 8.42
C LYS A 97 -4.11 -12.37 7.10
N LYS A 98 -4.98 -13.39 7.19
CA LYS A 98 -5.59 -13.99 6.00
C LYS A 98 -6.36 -12.94 5.20
N GLY A 99 -5.94 -12.71 3.96
CA GLY A 99 -6.52 -11.67 3.10
C GLY A 99 -6.17 -10.24 3.51
N GLY A 100 -5.17 -10.05 4.38
CA GLY A 100 -4.66 -8.74 4.77
C GLY A 100 -3.91 -8.03 3.64
N ILE A 101 -3.39 -8.79 2.66
CA ILE A 101 -2.70 -8.26 1.48
C ILE A 101 -3.39 -8.77 0.23
N LEU A 102 -3.70 -7.85 -0.69
CA LEU A 102 -4.28 -8.09 -2.00
C LEU A 102 -3.34 -7.51 -3.06
N PHE A 103 -3.25 -8.16 -4.22
CA PHE A 103 -2.50 -7.66 -5.36
C PHE A 103 -3.39 -7.52 -6.58
N ALA A 104 -3.17 -6.48 -7.37
CA ALA A 104 -3.77 -6.31 -8.68
C ALA A 104 -2.76 -5.70 -9.67
N GLY A 105 -3.00 -5.92 -10.95
CA GLY A 105 -2.16 -5.42 -12.04
C GLY A 105 -0.83 -6.16 -12.20
N ASN A 106 -0.11 -5.76 -13.24
CA ASN A 106 1.19 -6.34 -13.63
C ASN A 106 2.33 -5.47 -13.09
N SER A 107 3.51 -6.06 -12.91
CA SER A 107 4.75 -5.34 -12.61
C SER A 107 5.74 -5.52 -13.76
N ARG A 108 6.54 -4.49 -14.04
CA ARG A 108 7.70 -4.59 -14.95
C ARG A 108 8.85 -5.39 -14.34
N LEU A 109 8.98 -5.40 -13.01
CA LEU A 109 10.11 -6.02 -12.35
C LEU A 109 9.97 -7.55 -12.27
N ALA A 110 11.10 -8.21 -12.50
CA ALA A 110 11.22 -9.63 -12.26
C ALA A 110 10.91 -9.95 -10.77
N VAL A 111 10.24 -11.08 -10.56
CA VAL A 111 10.05 -11.67 -9.23
C VAL A 111 11.42 -11.81 -8.56
N GLY A 112 11.62 -11.17 -7.41
CA GLY A 112 12.88 -11.23 -6.65
C GLY A 112 13.83 -10.03 -6.81
N SER A 113 13.41 -8.94 -7.45
CA SER A 113 14.16 -7.68 -7.38
C SER A 113 14.29 -7.20 -5.92
N SER A 114 15.49 -6.76 -5.53
CA SER A 114 15.76 -6.32 -4.16
C SER A 114 15.12 -4.97 -3.88
N VAL A 115 14.27 -4.89 -2.86
CA VAL A 115 13.70 -3.63 -2.37
C VAL A 115 14.78 -2.76 -1.74
N ASP A 116 14.90 -1.53 -2.22
CA ASP A 116 15.86 -0.55 -1.69
C ASP A 116 15.18 0.81 -1.52
N CYS A 117 14.60 1.04 -0.34
CA CYS A 117 13.91 2.30 -0.02
C CYS A 117 14.87 3.52 -0.07
N GLN A 118 16.18 3.31 0.04
CA GLN A 118 17.14 4.42 0.00
C GLN A 118 17.21 5.03 -1.41
N LYS A 119 17.11 4.19 -2.45
CA LYS A 119 17.13 4.58 -3.87
C LYS A 119 15.76 5.02 -4.40
N ALA A 120 14.70 4.79 -3.63
CA ALA A 120 13.36 5.16 -4.04
C ALA A 120 13.18 6.68 -4.09
N LEU A 121 12.29 7.14 -4.96
CA LEU A 121 12.06 8.55 -5.25
C LEU A 121 10.73 9.03 -4.67
N ALA A 122 10.65 10.33 -4.39
CA ALA A 122 9.39 11.05 -4.18
C ALA A 122 9.26 12.15 -5.24
N THR A 123 8.04 12.41 -5.69
CA THR A 123 7.77 13.53 -6.62
C THR A 123 8.07 14.88 -5.98
N ILE A 124 7.80 15.00 -4.67
CA ILE A 124 8.14 16.17 -3.86
C ILE A 124 9.42 15.86 -3.08
N VAL A 125 10.47 16.66 -3.30
CA VAL A 125 11.79 16.46 -2.67
C VAL A 125 11.72 16.46 -1.14
N GLY A 126 10.88 17.33 -0.57
CA GLY A 126 10.65 17.41 0.88
C GLY A 126 10.08 16.12 1.49
N ASP A 127 9.24 15.40 0.74
CA ASP A 127 8.67 14.14 1.21
C ASP A 127 9.73 13.05 1.37
N LYS A 128 10.69 12.97 0.43
CA LYS A 128 11.81 12.03 0.52
C LYS A 128 12.59 12.25 1.81
N ALA A 129 12.96 13.49 2.12
CA ALA A 129 13.67 13.82 3.34
C ALA A 129 12.87 13.48 4.61
N ALA A 130 11.56 13.76 4.62
CA ALA A 130 10.69 13.44 5.75
C ALA A 130 10.55 11.93 5.99
N ILE A 131 10.46 11.14 4.91
CA ILE A 131 10.37 9.68 5.03
C ILE A 131 11.73 9.08 5.40
N ASP A 132 12.83 9.63 4.92
CA ASP A 132 14.17 9.16 5.32
C ASP A 132 14.43 9.37 6.81
N ALA A 133 14.00 10.51 7.35
CA ALA A 133 14.02 10.77 8.79
C ALA A 133 13.16 9.74 9.53
N ALA A 134 11.93 9.48 9.06
CA ALA A 134 11.06 8.47 9.67
C ALA A 134 11.64 7.05 9.62
N ILE A 135 12.26 6.65 8.50
CA ILE A 135 12.95 5.36 8.37
C ILE A 135 14.11 5.26 9.36
N THR A 136 14.85 6.35 9.55
CA THR A 136 15.94 6.40 10.53
C THR A 136 15.42 6.23 11.96
N GLU A 137 14.31 6.89 12.30
CA GLU A 137 13.62 6.73 13.59
C GLU A 137 13.13 5.29 13.84
N GLU A 138 12.75 4.57 12.77
CA GLU A 138 12.33 3.16 12.83
C GLU A 138 13.50 2.15 12.86
N GLY A 139 14.74 2.62 13.03
CA GLY A 139 15.93 1.76 13.12
C GLY A 139 16.67 1.55 11.79
N GLY A 140 16.33 2.32 10.76
CA GLY A 140 17.06 2.40 9.50
C GLY A 140 16.54 1.49 8.38
N TYR A 141 17.16 1.64 7.21
CA TYR A 141 16.69 1.02 5.96
C TYR A 141 16.64 -0.51 5.96
N ALA A 142 17.53 -1.18 6.69
CA ALA A 142 17.61 -2.65 6.68
C ALA A 142 16.30 -3.30 7.15
N GLY A 143 15.74 -2.83 8.27
CA GLY A 143 14.49 -3.35 8.82
C GLY A 143 13.29 -3.02 7.93
N VAL A 144 13.24 -1.79 7.41
CA VAL A 144 12.18 -1.33 6.51
C VAL A 144 12.19 -2.13 5.20
N ASN A 145 13.35 -2.28 4.55
CA ASN A 145 13.50 -3.07 3.32
C ASN A 145 13.08 -4.54 3.54
N ALA A 146 13.48 -5.16 4.66
CA ALA A 146 13.09 -6.53 4.97
C ALA A 146 11.56 -6.67 5.15
N ALA A 147 10.93 -5.72 5.84
CA ALA A 147 9.48 -5.71 6.04
C ALA A 147 8.72 -5.54 4.71
N VAL A 148 9.18 -4.64 3.83
CA VAL A 148 8.55 -4.44 2.53
C VAL A 148 8.76 -5.65 1.60
N ALA A 149 9.96 -6.23 1.59
CA ALA A 149 10.25 -7.45 0.85
C ALA A 149 9.34 -8.61 1.28
N LYS A 150 9.05 -8.74 2.59
CA LYS A 150 8.10 -9.72 3.12
C LYS A 150 6.69 -9.52 2.55
N VAL A 151 6.22 -8.26 2.46
CA VAL A 151 4.92 -7.92 1.86
C VAL A 151 4.90 -8.32 0.38
N LEU A 152 5.87 -7.85 -0.40
CA LEU A 152 5.90 -8.08 -1.84
C LEU A 152 6.10 -9.56 -2.19
N GLY A 153 6.82 -10.32 -1.36
CA GLY A 153 6.97 -11.77 -1.50
C GLY A 153 5.65 -12.55 -1.42
N GLN A 154 4.59 -11.99 -0.81
CA GLN A 154 3.28 -12.64 -0.81
C GLN A 154 2.58 -12.64 -2.18
N ALA A 155 3.02 -11.80 -3.12
CA ALA A 155 2.45 -11.74 -4.47
C ALA A 155 2.67 -13.04 -5.26
N SER A 156 3.74 -13.79 -4.98
CA SER A 156 4.10 -15.02 -5.68
C SER A 156 3.31 -16.25 -5.19
N ASN A 157 2.62 -16.17 -4.06
CA ASN A 157 1.89 -17.28 -3.45
C ASN A 157 0.39 -17.28 -3.82
N GLY A 158 0.04 -16.75 -5.00
CA GLY A 158 -1.32 -16.44 -5.46
C GLY A 158 -2.37 -17.54 -5.22
N GLY A 159 -2.95 -17.56 -4.03
CA GLY A 159 -4.20 -18.24 -3.74
C GLY A 159 -5.37 -17.44 -4.30
N PRO A 160 -6.54 -18.07 -4.49
CA PRO A 160 -7.75 -17.40 -4.97
C PRO A 160 -8.07 -16.17 -4.09
N PRO A 161 -8.70 -15.14 -4.67
CA PRO A 161 -9.01 -13.91 -3.94
C PRO A 161 -9.73 -14.26 -2.63
N PRO A 162 -9.31 -13.68 -1.49
CA PRO A 162 -9.89 -14.02 -0.21
C PRO A 162 -11.39 -13.77 -0.24
N GLN A 163 -12.15 -14.80 0.11
CA GLN A 163 -13.60 -14.70 0.24
C GLN A 163 -13.94 -13.76 1.40
N PRO A 164 -15.08 -13.05 1.33
CA PRO A 164 -15.47 -12.09 2.36
C PRO A 164 -15.50 -12.76 3.74
N VAL A 165 -14.84 -12.11 4.71
CA VAL A 165 -14.98 -12.45 6.12
C VAL A 165 -16.44 -12.22 6.49
N ARG A 166 -17.17 -13.30 6.82
CA ARG A 166 -18.53 -13.19 7.34
C ARG A 166 -18.45 -12.39 8.65
N HIS A 167 -18.98 -11.17 8.65
CA HIS A 167 -19.25 -10.48 9.90
C HIS A 167 -20.29 -11.31 10.64
N VAL A 168 -19.86 -12.00 11.68
CA VAL A 168 -20.78 -12.51 12.70
C VAL A 168 -21.37 -11.27 13.34
N GLN A 169 -22.62 -10.95 13.00
CA GLN A 169 -23.39 -9.99 13.77
C GLN A 169 -23.59 -10.61 15.15
N SER A 170 -22.84 -10.10 16.13
CA SER A 170 -23.21 -10.24 17.54
C SER A 170 -24.57 -9.57 17.71
N LYS A 171 -25.58 -10.39 18.03
CA LYS A 171 -26.91 -9.95 18.45
C LYS A 171 -26.84 -9.18 19.76
#